data_AF-A0A835UMI8-F1
#
_entry.id   AF-A0A835UMI8-F1
#
_cell.length_a   1.000
_cell.length_b   1.000
_cell.length_c   1.000
_cell.angle_alpha   90.00
_cell.angle_beta   90.00
_cell.angle_gamma   90.00
#
_symmetry.space_group_name_H-M   'P 1'
#
loop_
_entity.id
_entity.type
_entity.pdbx_description
1 polymer ?
#
loop_
_entity_poly.entity_id
_entity_poly.type
_entity_poly.pdbx_seq_one_letter_code
_entity_poly.pdbx_strand_id
1 'polypeptide(L)'
;MASLPAASDLSSCKLYSVPRDHLLRLTEQIRDTIGRVPYTPMGSSVSIKSLLELLLPQNAVDKPIAREIKDFCLCCSALASSEGVESPSVYWIPKDLSLLARSVLGEFSLLASFSTEHEMVAELMAEVLPELKAVVKETCIDPDNEEFVSGSKRAPVVHAIVAAHQFRWLVTQVVYPHLGTMCSLIMPCALTMLDHWSPEVKEQGMLALTHLGKNVIAAELGWYEEAILDACCRNLPASDELWPCVVEVSVLMLVCTQRKNPRSSCSSELSFEGLTKY
;
A
#
# COMPACT_ATOMS: atom_id res chain seq x y z
N MET A 1 9.39 11.23 -25.48
CA MET A 1 7.97 11.52 -25.20
C MET A 1 7.16 10.31 -25.62
N ALA A 2 6.93 9.38 -24.70
CA ALA A 2 6.04 8.25 -24.93
C ALA A 2 4.62 8.74 -24.64
N SER A 3 3.77 8.70 -25.66
CA SER A 3 2.35 9.01 -25.57
C SER A 3 1.66 8.01 -24.64
N LEU A 4 0.96 8.53 -23.62
CA LEU A 4 -0.03 7.77 -22.84
C LEU A 4 -1.09 7.18 -23.79
N PRO A 5 -1.53 5.92 -23.58
CA PRO A 5 -2.60 5.37 -24.39
C PRO A 5 -3.92 6.10 -24.09
N ALA A 6 -4.68 6.34 -25.17
CA ALA A 6 -5.96 7.01 -25.15
C ALA A 6 -7.04 6.14 -24.46
N ALA A 7 -8.08 6.81 -23.94
CA ALA A 7 -9.20 6.27 -23.16
C ALA A 7 -10.16 5.33 -23.93
N SER A 8 -9.70 4.60 -24.94
CA SER A 8 -10.50 3.70 -25.78
C SER A 8 -10.27 2.19 -25.54
N ASP A 9 -9.44 1.80 -24.57
CA ASP A 9 -9.14 0.39 -24.26
C ASP A 9 -9.87 -0.16 -23.01
N LEU A 10 -11.02 0.41 -22.62
CA LEU A 10 -11.90 -0.17 -21.57
C LEU A 10 -12.62 -1.47 -22.00
N SER A 11 -12.20 -2.06 -23.12
CA SER A 11 -12.71 -3.33 -23.64
C SER A 11 -12.06 -4.52 -22.90
N SER A 12 -12.70 -4.92 -21.80
CA SER A 12 -12.56 -6.17 -21.02
C SER A 12 -11.50 -6.24 -19.90
N CYS A 13 -11.52 -5.27 -18.99
CA CYS A 13 -10.96 -5.46 -17.65
C CYS A 13 -11.74 -6.58 -16.93
N LYS A 14 -11.07 -7.70 -16.62
CA LYS A 14 -11.68 -8.92 -16.05
C LYS A 14 -12.32 -8.63 -14.70
N LEU A 15 -11.77 -7.68 -13.94
CA LEU A 15 -12.32 -7.23 -12.66
C LEU A 15 -13.81 -6.88 -12.77
N TYR A 16 -14.22 -6.24 -13.87
CA TYR A 16 -15.58 -5.72 -14.06
C TYR A 16 -16.52 -6.72 -14.75
N SER A 17 -16.09 -7.97 -14.95
CA SER A 17 -16.92 -9.03 -15.54
C SER A 17 -17.90 -9.67 -14.54
N VAL A 18 -17.70 -9.45 -13.24
CA VAL A 18 -18.51 -10.05 -12.18
C VAL A 18 -19.93 -9.47 -12.18
N PRO A 19 -20.97 -10.31 -12.30
CA PRO A 19 -22.36 -9.86 -12.21
C PRO A 19 -22.68 -9.25 -10.83
N ARG A 20 -23.49 -8.18 -10.82
CA ARG A 20 -23.79 -7.40 -9.61
C ARG A 20 -24.47 -8.25 -8.52
N ASP A 21 -25.33 -9.19 -8.89
CA ASP A 21 -26.00 -10.11 -7.96
C ASP A 21 -25.00 -10.98 -7.19
N HIS A 22 -23.95 -11.45 -7.86
CA HIS A 22 -22.87 -12.22 -7.23
C HIS A 22 -22.04 -11.35 -6.29
N LEU A 23 -21.70 -10.12 -6.71
CA LEU A 23 -21.01 -9.15 -5.85
C LEU A 23 -21.80 -8.86 -4.57
N LEU A 24 -23.11 -8.64 -4.69
CA LEU A 24 -23.99 -8.40 -3.55
C LEU A 24 -24.03 -9.61 -2.61
N ARG A 25 -24.10 -10.85 -3.15
CA ARG A 25 -24.05 -12.08 -2.34
C ARG A 25 -22.76 -12.18 -1.52
N LEU A 26 -21.60 -11.88 -2.13
CA LEU A 26 -20.32 -11.86 -1.42
C LEU A 26 -20.30 -10.77 -0.34
N THR A 27 -20.85 -9.61 -0.67
CA THR A 27 -20.94 -8.45 0.22
C THR A 27 -21.78 -8.75 1.46
N GLU A 28 -22.92 -9.45 1.32
CA GLU A 28 -23.76 -9.80 2.47
C GLU A 28 -23.03 -10.66 3.51
N GLN A 29 -22.18 -11.61 3.07
CA GLN A 29 -21.41 -12.44 3.99
C GLN A 29 -20.48 -11.62 4.88
N ILE A 30 -19.80 -10.63 4.28
CA ILE A 30 -18.93 -9.70 5.01
C ILE A 30 -19.75 -8.77 5.91
N ARG A 31 -20.87 -8.24 5.40
CA ARG A 31 -21.76 -7.33 6.13
C ARG A 31 -22.33 -7.97 7.39
N ASP A 32 -22.82 -9.20 7.28
CA ASP A 32 -23.39 -9.94 8.42
C ASP A 32 -22.33 -10.19 9.49
N THR A 33 -21.11 -10.50 9.07
CA THR A 33 -20.01 -10.82 9.98
C THR A 33 -19.47 -9.56 10.66
N ILE A 34 -19.17 -8.50 9.90
CA ILE A 34 -18.67 -7.22 10.45
C ILE A 34 -19.67 -6.60 11.43
N GLY A 35 -20.97 -6.69 11.13
CA GLY A 35 -22.03 -6.16 11.99
C GLY A 35 -22.01 -6.76 13.39
N ARG A 36 -21.67 -8.06 13.52
CA ARG A 36 -21.62 -8.79 14.80
C ARG A 36 -20.34 -8.55 15.61
N VAL A 37 -19.28 -8.01 15.00
CA VAL A 37 -18.01 -7.77 15.69
C VAL A 37 -18.14 -6.58 16.65
N PRO A 38 -17.82 -6.74 17.95
CA PRO A 38 -17.80 -5.63 18.88
C PRO A 38 -16.69 -4.65 18.49
N TYR A 39 -17.01 -3.36 18.47
CA TYR A 39 -16.05 -2.30 18.13
C TYR A 39 -16.17 -1.15 19.12
N THR A 40 -15.05 -0.79 19.73
CA THR A 40 -14.95 0.35 20.63
C THR A 40 -14.02 1.37 19.97
N PRO A 41 -14.52 2.54 19.52
CA PRO A 41 -13.68 3.54 18.87
C PRO A 41 -12.63 4.08 19.85
N MET A 42 -11.36 4.01 19.45
CA MET A 42 -10.23 4.52 20.23
C MET A 42 -10.00 6.01 19.93
N GLY A 43 -10.83 6.87 20.53
CA GLY A 43 -10.57 8.32 20.60
C GLY A 43 -10.74 9.14 19.30
N SER A 44 -11.02 8.52 18.15
CA SER A 44 -11.37 9.22 16.91
C SER A 44 -12.88 9.51 16.83
N SER A 45 -13.25 10.65 16.23
CA SER A 45 -14.65 10.96 15.92
C SER A 45 -15.22 10.10 14.79
N VAL A 46 -14.36 9.42 14.03
CA VAL A 46 -14.71 8.56 12.89
C VAL A 46 -14.35 7.11 13.22
N SER A 47 -15.35 6.23 13.11
CA SER A 47 -15.22 4.79 13.32
C SER A 47 -14.61 4.11 12.09
N ILE A 48 -13.52 3.35 12.27
CA ILE A 48 -12.93 2.52 11.20
C ILE A 48 -13.94 1.48 10.74
N LYS A 49 -14.64 0.83 11.68
CA LYS A 49 -15.70 -0.14 11.35
C LYS A 49 -16.74 0.47 10.42
N SER A 50 -17.22 1.67 10.72
CA SER A 50 -18.22 2.36 9.90
C SER A 50 -17.66 2.79 8.55
N LEU A 51 -16.38 3.16 8.47
CA LEU A 51 -15.71 3.44 7.20
C LEU A 51 -15.66 2.19 6.31
N LEU A 52 -15.35 1.02 6.87
CA LEU A 52 -15.35 -0.24 6.14
C LEU A 52 -16.76 -0.68 5.72
N GLU A 53 -17.76 -0.49 6.57
CA GLU A 53 -19.16 -0.75 6.23
C GLU A 53 -19.66 0.14 5.08
N LEU A 54 -19.19 1.38 4.97
CA LEU A 54 -19.53 2.29 3.87
C LEU A 54 -18.94 1.88 2.52
N LEU A 55 -17.84 1.12 2.52
CA LEU A 55 -17.24 0.54 1.31
C LEU A 55 -18.02 -0.67 0.78
N LEU A 56 -18.87 -1.29 1.59
CA LEU A 56 -19.64 -2.46 1.15
C LEU A 56 -20.76 -2.02 0.17
N PRO A 57 -20.81 -2.57 -1.06
CA PRO A 57 -21.85 -2.26 -2.04
C PRO A 57 -23.26 -2.32 -1.46
N GLN A 58 -24.02 -1.24 -1.61
CA GLN A 58 -25.41 -1.19 -1.18
C GLN A 58 -26.33 -1.40 -2.40
N ASN A 59 -27.58 -1.83 -2.16
CA ASN A 59 -28.62 -1.92 -3.19
C ASN A 59 -29.06 -0.54 -3.76
N ALA A 60 -28.22 0.50 -3.66
CA ALA A 60 -28.50 1.81 -4.20
C ALA A 60 -28.39 1.80 -5.73
N VAL A 61 -29.33 2.46 -6.41
CA VAL A 61 -29.51 2.37 -7.87
C VAL A 61 -28.45 3.11 -8.68
N ASP A 62 -27.63 3.97 -8.04
CA ASP A 62 -26.87 5.01 -8.75
C ASP A 62 -25.33 4.84 -8.76
N LYS A 63 -24.75 3.80 -8.13
CA LYS A 63 -23.29 3.60 -8.17
C LYS A 63 -22.88 2.77 -9.39
N PRO A 64 -21.88 3.23 -10.18
CA PRO A 64 -21.28 2.40 -11.23
C PRO A 64 -20.70 1.11 -10.64
N ILE A 65 -20.97 -0.03 -11.26
CA ILE A 65 -20.51 -1.35 -10.78
C ILE A 65 -18.99 -1.42 -10.60
N ALA A 66 -18.23 -0.73 -11.45
CA ALA A 66 -16.78 -0.63 -11.32
C ALA A 66 -16.35 -0.01 -9.98
N ARG A 67 -17.09 0.99 -9.47
CA ARG A 67 -16.83 1.58 -8.17
C ARG A 67 -17.20 0.64 -7.03
N GLU A 68 -18.33 -0.06 -7.16
CA GLU A 68 -18.77 -1.06 -6.17
C GLU A 68 -17.76 -2.19 -6.01
N ILE A 69 -17.21 -2.68 -7.13
CA ILE A 69 -16.18 -3.72 -7.14
C ILE A 69 -14.91 -3.21 -6.44
N LYS A 70 -14.44 -2.01 -6.78
CA LYS A 70 -13.26 -1.42 -6.12
C LYS A 70 -13.49 -1.22 -4.62
N ASP A 71 -14.61 -0.65 -4.22
CA ASP A 71 -14.94 -0.42 -2.81
C ASP A 71 -15.04 -1.77 -2.04
N PHE A 72 -15.68 -2.79 -2.64
CA PHE A 72 -15.73 -4.14 -2.07
C PHE A 72 -14.34 -4.74 -1.87
N CYS A 73 -13.49 -4.72 -2.90
CA CYS A 73 -12.14 -5.27 -2.82
C CYS A 73 -11.27 -4.50 -1.80
N LEU A 74 -11.41 -3.18 -1.73
CA LEU A 74 -10.72 -2.35 -0.74
C LEU A 74 -11.19 -2.65 0.69
N CYS A 75 -12.50 -2.89 0.90
CA CYS A 75 -13.01 -3.33 2.20
C CYS A 75 -12.39 -4.66 2.61
N CYS A 76 -12.42 -5.65 1.71
CA CYS A 76 -11.84 -6.98 1.99
C CYS A 76 -10.33 -6.91 2.22
N SER A 77 -9.62 -6.07 1.46
CA SER A 77 -8.18 -5.84 1.65
C SER A 77 -7.86 -5.28 3.03
N ALA A 78 -8.64 -4.30 3.50
CA ALA A 78 -8.49 -3.76 4.86
C ALA A 78 -8.76 -4.81 5.94
N LEU A 79 -9.81 -5.62 5.78
CA LEU A 79 -10.14 -6.69 6.73
C LEU A 79 -9.06 -7.76 6.78
N ALA A 80 -8.58 -8.20 5.62
CA ALA A 80 -7.53 -9.20 5.49
C ALA A 80 -6.16 -8.70 5.97
N SER A 81 -5.91 -7.38 5.94
CA SER A 81 -4.66 -6.77 6.40
C SER A 81 -4.34 -7.01 7.89
N SER A 82 -5.36 -7.28 8.70
CA SER A 82 -5.24 -7.52 10.15
C SER A 82 -4.44 -8.77 10.52
N GLU A 83 -4.22 -9.69 9.57
CA GLU A 83 -3.52 -10.94 9.84
C GLU A 83 -2.04 -10.68 10.19
N GLY A 84 -1.65 -11.04 11.42
CA GLY A 84 -0.28 -10.90 11.91
C GLY A 84 0.14 -9.46 12.22
N VAL A 85 -0.82 -8.53 12.38
CA VAL A 85 -0.55 -7.12 12.67
C VAL A 85 -1.04 -6.77 14.08
N GLU A 86 -0.16 -6.15 14.87
CA GLU A 86 -0.46 -5.71 16.24
C GLU A 86 -0.83 -4.21 16.30
N SER A 87 -1.53 -3.69 15.28
CA SER A 87 -1.98 -2.30 15.28
C SER A 87 -3.35 -2.15 16.00
N PRO A 88 -3.50 -1.16 16.90
CA PRO A 88 -4.78 -0.86 17.55
C PRO A 88 -5.93 -0.58 16.56
N SER A 89 -5.62 -0.04 15.37
CA SER A 89 -6.62 0.34 14.36
C SER A 89 -7.28 -0.87 13.67
N VAL A 90 -6.62 -2.03 13.70
CA VAL A 90 -7.11 -3.28 13.08
C VAL A 90 -7.24 -4.44 14.07
N TYR A 91 -6.74 -4.32 15.31
CA TYR A 91 -6.78 -5.38 16.34
C TYR A 91 -8.22 -5.83 16.71
N TRP A 92 -9.21 -4.96 16.50
CA TRP A 92 -10.61 -5.30 16.73
C TRP A 92 -11.17 -6.29 15.68
N ILE A 93 -10.48 -6.50 14.55
CA ILE A 93 -10.89 -7.40 13.46
C ILE A 93 -10.54 -8.84 13.87
N PRO A 94 -11.53 -9.72 14.08
CA PRO A 94 -11.26 -11.10 14.46
C PRO A 94 -10.63 -11.87 13.30
N LYS A 95 -9.82 -12.88 13.64
CA LYS A 95 -9.18 -13.77 12.66
C LYS A 95 -10.18 -14.37 11.67
N ASP A 96 -11.35 -14.79 12.14
CA ASP A 96 -12.38 -15.39 11.27
C ASP A 96 -12.93 -14.39 10.23
N LEU A 97 -13.05 -13.10 10.58
CA LEU A 97 -13.46 -12.06 9.63
C LEU A 97 -12.35 -11.77 8.62
N SER A 98 -11.09 -11.76 9.05
CA SER A 98 -9.94 -11.63 8.16
C SER A 98 -9.86 -12.80 7.16
N LEU A 99 -10.04 -14.03 7.63
CA LEU A 99 -10.07 -15.23 6.79
C LEU A 99 -11.27 -15.23 5.83
N LEU A 100 -12.44 -14.78 6.30
CA LEU A 100 -13.62 -14.63 5.44
C LEU A 100 -13.35 -13.60 4.32
N ALA A 101 -12.75 -12.46 4.63
CA ALA A 101 -12.40 -11.43 3.65
C ALA A 101 -11.46 -11.98 2.56
N ARG A 102 -10.48 -12.81 2.93
CA ARG A 102 -9.62 -13.52 1.97
C ARG A 102 -10.40 -14.52 1.13
N SER A 103 -11.25 -15.32 1.77
CA SER A 103 -12.07 -16.33 1.09
C SER A 103 -13.00 -15.73 0.04
N VAL A 104 -13.66 -14.59 0.34
CA VAL A 104 -14.56 -13.94 -0.62
C VAL A 104 -13.80 -13.27 -1.76
N LEU A 105 -12.56 -12.81 -1.55
CA LEU A 105 -11.70 -12.33 -2.63
C LEU A 105 -11.27 -13.48 -3.56
N GLY A 106 -10.99 -14.66 -3.00
CA GLY A 106 -10.75 -15.87 -3.80
C GLY A 106 -11.98 -16.27 -4.63
N GLU A 107 -13.17 -16.25 -4.04
CA GLU A 107 -14.43 -16.50 -4.78
C GLU A 107 -14.68 -15.44 -5.86
N PHE A 108 -14.44 -14.16 -5.56
CA PHE A 108 -14.53 -13.07 -6.53
C PHE A 108 -13.55 -13.28 -7.71
N SER A 109 -12.31 -13.65 -7.42
CA SER A 109 -11.28 -13.95 -8.43
C SER A 109 -11.73 -15.04 -9.40
N LEU A 110 -12.34 -16.11 -8.88
CA LEU A 110 -12.92 -17.19 -9.69
C LEU A 110 -14.10 -16.72 -10.55
N LEU A 111 -15.01 -15.91 -9.99
CA LEU A 111 -16.15 -15.36 -10.72
C LEU A 111 -15.72 -14.44 -11.87
N ALA A 112 -14.66 -13.66 -11.65
CA ALA A 112 -14.04 -12.80 -12.65
C ALA A 112 -13.15 -13.56 -13.66
N SER A 113 -13.06 -14.90 -13.55
CA SER A 113 -12.27 -15.75 -14.44
C SER A 113 -10.77 -15.44 -14.45
N PHE A 114 -10.22 -15.04 -13.30
CA PHE A 114 -8.77 -14.93 -13.12
C PHE A 114 -8.13 -16.31 -12.96
N SER A 115 -6.89 -16.45 -13.44
CA SER A 115 -6.14 -17.71 -13.28
C SER A 115 -5.59 -17.87 -11.87
N THR A 116 -5.24 -16.75 -11.23
CA THR A 116 -4.68 -16.69 -9.87
C THR A 116 -5.18 -15.45 -9.14
N GLU A 117 -5.23 -15.50 -7.82
CA GLU A 117 -5.52 -14.33 -6.99
C GLU A 117 -4.50 -13.20 -7.22
N HIS A 118 -3.23 -13.54 -7.45
CA HIS A 118 -2.17 -12.58 -7.74
C HIS A 118 -2.45 -11.77 -9.03
N GLU A 119 -2.99 -12.39 -10.08
CA GLU A 119 -3.40 -11.71 -11.31
C GLU A 119 -4.52 -10.71 -11.04
N MET A 120 -5.54 -11.12 -10.29
CA MET A 120 -6.64 -10.24 -9.87
C MET A 120 -6.13 -9.07 -9.03
N VAL A 121 -5.26 -9.31 -8.04
CA VAL A 121 -4.71 -8.24 -7.19
C VAL A 121 -3.85 -7.29 -8.02
N ALA A 122 -3.05 -7.79 -8.97
CA ALA A 122 -2.24 -6.94 -9.83
C ALA A 122 -3.10 -6.01 -10.72
N GLU A 123 -4.19 -6.54 -11.29
CA GLU A 123 -5.15 -5.73 -12.06
C GLU A 123 -5.84 -4.70 -11.17
N LEU A 124 -6.24 -5.09 -9.95
CA LEU A 124 -6.88 -4.19 -8.98
C LEU A 124 -5.94 -3.06 -8.56
N MET A 125 -4.68 -3.38 -8.27
CA MET A 125 -3.66 -2.41 -7.88
C MET A 125 -3.51 -1.28 -8.90
N ALA A 126 -3.50 -1.60 -10.20
CA ALA A 126 -3.40 -0.60 -11.27
C ALA A 126 -4.49 0.49 -11.16
N GLU A 127 -5.68 0.11 -10.70
CA GLU A 127 -6.81 1.01 -10.54
C GLU A 127 -6.82 1.72 -9.17
N VAL A 128 -6.48 1.02 -8.08
CA VAL A 128 -6.72 1.53 -6.72
C VAL A 128 -5.50 2.18 -6.06
N LEU A 129 -4.26 1.79 -6.38
CA LEU A 129 -3.09 2.36 -5.70
C LEU A 129 -2.98 3.89 -5.90
N PRO A 130 -3.27 4.48 -7.07
CA PRO A 130 -3.31 5.93 -7.23
C PRO A 130 -4.37 6.60 -6.35
N GLU A 131 -5.54 5.97 -6.17
CA GLU A 131 -6.61 6.46 -5.29
C GLU A 131 -6.17 6.41 -3.82
N LEU A 132 -5.56 5.31 -3.37
CA LEU A 132 -5.05 5.17 -2.01
C LEU A 132 -3.94 6.20 -1.72
N LYS A 133 -3.05 6.42 -2.67
CA LYS A 133 -2.03 7.47 -2.57
C LYS A 133 -2.66 8.85 -2.40
N ALA A 134 -3.72 9.16 -3.15
CA ALA A 134 -4.42 10.44 -3.03
C ALA A 134 -5.01 10.62 -1.62
N VAL A 135 -5.67 9.58 -1.08
CA VAL A 135 -6.22 9.60 0.29
C VAL A 135 -5.15 9.87 1.34
N VAL A 136 -3.99 9.21 1.24
CA VAL A 136 -2.87 9.45 2.18
C VAL A 136 -2.27 10.85 1.99
N LYS A 137 -2.13 11.29 0.74
CA LYS A 137 -1.55 12.61 0.44
C LYS A 137 -2.41 13.76 0.98
N GLU A 138 -3.73 13.64 0.95
CA GLU A 138 -4.65 14.64 1.54
C GLU A 138 -4.43 14.87 3.04
N THR A 139 -3.85 13.89 3.74
CA THR A 139 -3.52 13.98 5.15
C THR A 139 -2.03 14.18 5.44
N CYS A 140 -1.18 14.31 4.42
CA CYS A 140 0.25 14.65 4.56
C CYS A 140 0.45 16.13 4.89
N ILE A 141 1.37 16.45 5.81
CA ILE A 141 1.74 17.83 6.12
C ILE A 141 2.84 18.18 5.13
N ASP A 142 2.63 19.21 4.32
CA ASP A 142 3.68 19.72 3.45
C ASP A 142 4.61 20.61 4.29
N PRO A 143 5.87 20.23 4.49
CA PRO A 143 6.81 21.03 5.27
C PRO A 143 7.16 22.36 4.57
N ASP A 144 6.97 22.45 3.24
CA ASP A 144 7.30 23.64 2.45
C ASP A 144 6.10 24.57 2.27
N ASN A 145 4.91 24.12 2.65
CA ASN A 145 3.66 24.84 2.47
C ASN A 145 2.99 25.07 3.84
N GLU A 146 3.57 25.99 4.62
CA GLU A 146 3.02 26.49 5.90
C GLU A 146 1.75 27.34 5.71
N GLU A 147 1.09 27.31 4.54
CA GLU A 147 -0.19 27.99 4.34
C GLU A 147 -1.32 27.18 5.00
N PHE A 148 -1.39 27.31 6.32
CA PHE A 148 -2.55 26.92 7.11
C PHE A 148 -3.75 27.74 6.62
N VAL A 149 -4.54 27.17 5.70
CA VAL A 149 -5.86 27.71 5.38
C VAL A 149 -6.75 27.43 6.60
N SER A 150 -6.76 28.39 7.52
CA SER A 150 -7.62 28.44 8.70
C SER A 150 -9.08 28.32 8.24
N GLY A 151 -9.60 27.09 8.22
CA GLY A 151 -10.94 26.77 7.73
C GLY A 151 -11.06 25.46 6.94
N SER A 152 -9.97 24.92 6.39
CA SER A 152 -9.99 23.60 5.75
C SER A 152 -9.97 22.50 6.82
N LYS A 153 -11.11 21.83 7.03
CA LYS A 153 -11.14 20.61 7.86
C LYS A 153 -10.43 19.51 7.09
N ARG A 154 -9.16 19.29 7.42
CA ARG A 154 -8.37 18.17 6.90
C ARG A 154 -9.13 16.87 7.07
N ALA A 155 -9.03 15.97 6.08
CA ALA A 155 -9.60 14.64 6.18
C ALA A 155 -9.09 13.95 7.47
N PRO A 156 -9.96 13.20 8.19
CA PRO A 156 -9.55 12.47 9.39
C PRO A 156 -8.44 11.46 9.05
N VAL A 157 -7.37 11.45 9.85
CA VAL A 157 -6.20 10.54 9.69
C VAL A 157 -6.58 9.07 9.54
N VAL A 158 -7.72 8.67 10.11
CA VAL A 158 -8.28 7.32 10.01
C VAL A 158 -8.44 6.84 8.57
N HIS A 159 -8.72 7.75 7.62
CA HIS A 159 -8.83 7.39 6.20
C HIS A 159 -7.47 6.98 5.63
N ALA A 160 -6.41 7.72 5.98
CA ALA A 160 -5.05 7.39 5.56
C ALA A 160 -4.54 6.11 6.21
N ILE A 161 -4.89 5.85 7.47
CA ILE A 161 -4.58 4.58 8.14
C ILE A 161 -5.21 3.40 7.39
N VAL A 162 -6.52 3.46 7.11
CA VAL A 162 -7.20 2.40 6.36
C VAL A 162 -6.61 2.24 4.96
N ALA A 163 -6.34 3.33 4.26
CA ALA A 163 -5.70 3.30 2.93
C ALA A 163 -4.31 2.66 2.96
N ALA A 164 -3.53 2.91 4.02
CA ALA A 164 -2.20 2.34 4.20
C ALA A 164 -2.24 0.82 4.45
N HIS A 165 -3.19 0.35 5.27
CA HIS A 165 -3.45 -1.09 5.46
C HIS A 165 -3.89 -1.78 4.17
N GLN A 166 -4.80 -1.16 3.42
CA GLN A 166 -5.25 -1.65 2.10
C GLN A 166 -4.07 -1.78 1.13
N PHE A 167 -3.26 -0.72 1.03
CA PHE A 167 -2.06 -0.69 0.20
C PHE A 167 -1.09 -1.82 0.56
N ARG A 168 -0.72 -1.94 1.84
CA ARG A 168 0.23 -2.95 2.31
C ARG A 168 -0.28 -4.35 2.03
N TRP A 169 -1.57 -4.62 2.26
CA TRP A 169 -2.15 -5.92 1.97
C TRP A 169 -2.09 -6.24 0.47
N LEU A 170 -2.52 -5.33 -0.40
CA LEU A 170 -2.49 -5.52 -1.85
C LEU A 170 -1.08 -5.80 -2.37
N VAL A 171 -0.10 -4.98 -1.98
CA VAL A 171 1.30 -5.12 -2.41
C VAL A 171 1.88 -6.46 -1.97
N THR A 172 1.60 -6.90 -0.74
CA THR A 172 2.12 -8.16 -0.20
C THR A 172 1.48 -9.40 -0.82
N GLN A 173 0.36 -9.26 -1.55
CA GLN A 173 -0.21 -10.38 -2.28
C GLN A 173 0.50 -10.63 -3.61
N VAL A 174 1.27 -9.69 -4.19
CA VAL A 174 1.90 -9.91 -5.50
C VAL A 174 3.35 -10.33 -5.33
N VAL A 175 3.80 -11.31 -6.11
CA VAL A 175 5.17 -11.84 -6.11
C VAL A 175 5.87 -11.66 -7.46
N TYR A 176 7.17 -11.95 -7.51
CA TYR A 176 7.97 -11.94 -8.75
C TYR A 176 7.41 -12.90 -9.81
N PRO A 177 7.43 -12.57 -11.12
CA PRO A 177 7.99 -11.35 -11.73
C PRO A 177 7.04 -10.15 -11.79
N HIS A 178 5.74 -10.35 -11.56
CA HIS A 178 4.73 -9.29 -11.70
C HIS A 178 5.02 -8.08 -10.79
N LEU A 179 5.46 -8.34 -9.55
CA LEU A 179 5.79 -7.29 -8.58
C LEU A 179 6.83 -6.27 -9.10
N GLY A 180 7.87 -6.74 -9.81
CA GLY A 180 8.92 -5.86 -10.34
C GLY A 180 8.41 -4.90 -11.42
N THR A 181 7.51 -5.37 -12.29
CA THR A 181 6.88 -4.52 -13.32
C THR A 181 5.99 -3.43 -12.73
N MET A 182 5.55 -3.60 -11.48
CA MET A 182 4.65 -2.68 -10.78
C MET A 182 5.39 -1.69 -9.88
N CYS A 183 6.74 -1.72 -9.81
CA CYS A 183 7.51 -0.79 -8.99
C CYS A 183 7.19 0.69 -9.29
N SER A 184 6.92 1.03 -10.55
CA SER A 184 6.53 2.40 -10.95
C SER A 184 5.21 2.88 -10.36
N LEU A 185 4.33 1.95 -10.01
CA LEU A 185 3.07 2.22 -9.35
C LEU A 185 3.21 2.19 -7.82
N ILE A 186 3.93 1.19 -7.30
CA ILE A 186 4.04 0.94 -5.85
C ILE A 186 4.97 1.98 -5.20
N MET A 187 6.11 2.29 -5.81
CA MET A 187 7.12 3.15 -5.20
C MET A 187 6.60 4.54 -4.83
N PRO A 188 5.93 5.30 -5.72
CA PRO A 188 5.41 6.60 -5.36
C PRO A 188 4.37 6.54 -4.22
N CYS A 189 3.62 5.46 -4.10
CA CYS A 189 2.64 5.26 -3.04
C CYS A 189 3.32 4.97 -1.70
N ALA A 190 4.28 4.05 -1.68
CA ALA A 190 5.05 3.71 -0.48
C ALA A 190 5.82 4.92 0.06
N LEU A 191 6.48 5.69 -0.81
CA LEU A 191 7.19 6.92 -0.42
C LEU A 191 6.23 7.97 0.16
N THR A 192 5.03 8.12 -0.41
CA THR A 192 3.99 9.01 0.15
C THR A 192 3.59 8.60 1.57
N MET A 193 3.55 7.30 1.88
CA MET A 193 3.28 6.80 3.23
C MET A 193 4.43 7.07 4.19
N LEU A 194 5.68 6.95 3.74
CA LEU A 194 6.87 7.29 4.54
C LEU A 194 6.96 8.78 4.88
N ASP A 195 6.38 9.64 4.04
CA ASP A 195 6.29 11.08 4.25
C ASP A 195 5.14 11.50 5.18
N HIS A 196 4.26 10.57 5.53
CA HIS A 196 3.09 10.86 6.36
C HIS A 196 3.46 10.97 7.85
N TRP A 197 2.85 11.87 8.61
CA TRP A 197 3.20 12.12 10.01
C TRP A 197 2.73 11.02 10.99
N SER A 198 1.68 10.27 10.65
CA SER A 198 1.19 9.15 11.47
C SER A 198 2.16 7.96 11.45
N PRO A 199 2.63 7.46 12.60
CA PRO A 199 3.56 6.34 12.66
C PRO A 199 2.99 5.07 12.04
N GLU A 200 1.69 4.82 12.23
CA GLU A 200 1.03 3.65 11.68
C GLU A 200 1.00 3.66 10.13
N VAL A 201 0.79 4.83 9.52
CA VAL A 201 0.83 4.95 8.05
C VAL A 201 2.25 4.68 7.54
N LYS A 202 3.27 5.22 8.23
CA LYS A 202 4.68 4.95 7.90
C LYS A 202 5.00 3.47 7.97
N GLU A 203 4.58 2.80 9.04
CA GLU A 203 4.81 1.37 9.26
C GLU A 203 4.30 0.53 8.08
N GLN A 204 3.06 0.77 7.63
CA GLN A 204 2.49 0.04 6.50
C GLN A 204 3.28 0.28 5.20
N GLY A 205 3.76 1.51 4.98
CA GLY A 205 4.66 1.84 3.87
C GLY A 205 6.00 1.09 3.96
N MET A 206 6.60 1.01 5.16
CA MET A 206 7.84 0.27 5.40
C MET A 206 7.67 -1.22 5.16
N LEU A 207 6.59 -1.83 5.63
CA LEU A 207 6.30 -3.24 5.41
C LEU A 207 6.14 -3.58 3.92
N ALA A 208 5.50 -2.70 3.14
CA ALA A 208 5.39 -2.85 1.70
C ALA A 208 6.75 -2.73 0.99
N LEU A 209 7.62 -1.81 1.41
CA LEU A 209 8.99 -1.70 0.89
C LEU A 209 9.85 -2.90 1.27
N THR A 210 9.71 -3.42 2.49
CA THR A 210 10.37 -4.65 2.91
C THR A 210 9.96 -5.82 2.02
N HIS A 211 8.67 -5.93 1.66
CA HIS A 211 8.21 -6.92 0.70
C HIS A 211 8.85 -6.74 -0.68
N LEU A 212 8.93 -5.51 -1.19
CA LEU A 212 9.62 -5.22 -2.45
C LEU A 212 11.10 -5.64 -2.40
N GLY A 213 11.84 -5.22 -1.37
CA GLY A 213 13.27 -5.53 -1.26
C GLY A 213 13.58 -7.02 -1.18
N LYS A 214 12.66 -7.81 -0.60
CA LYS A 214 12.78 -9.27 -0.52
C LYS A 214 12.39 -10.00 -1.81
N ASN A 215 11.58 -9.39 -2.68
CA ASN A 215 10.93 -10.09 -3.79
C ASN A 215 11.18 -9.48 -5.18
N VAL A 216 11.90 -8.36 -5.28
CA VAL A 216 12.19 -7.65 -6.53
C VAL A 216 13.68 -7.72 -6.83
N ILE A 217 14.07 -7.78 -8.10
CA ILE A 217 15.50 -7.75 -8.43
C ILE A 217 16.05 -6.33 -8.22
N ALA A 218 17.25 -6.23 -7.65
CA ALA A 218 17.81 -4.93 -7.31
C ALA A 218 18.01 -3.95 -8.50
N ALA A 219 17.96 -4.43 -9.74
CA ALA A 219 18.01 -3.56 -10.93
C ALA A 219 16.71 -2.76 -11.11
N GLU A 220 15.57 -3.31 -10.70
CA GLU A 220 14.27 -2.62 -10.73
C GLU A 220 14.19 -1.56 -9.63
N LEU A 221 14.78 -1.84 -8.46
CA LEU A 221 14.86 -0.88 -7.36
C LEU A 221 15.90 0.23 -7.59
N GLY A 222 16.95 -0.04 -8.36
CA GLY A 222 18.00 0.94 -8.68
C GLY A 222 17.48 2.22 -9.35
N TRP A 223 16.35 2.15 -10.06
CA TRP A 223 15.70 3.34 -10.65
C TRP A 223 15.14 4.32 -9.60
N TYR A 224 15.03 3.89 -8.35
CA TYR A 224 14.46 4.67 -7.25
C TYR A 224 15.48 4.94 -6.13
N GLU A 225 16.77 4.67 -6.37
CA GLU A 225 17.83 4.72 -5.37
C GLU A 225 17.81 6.01 -4.54
N GLU A 226 17.88 7.17 -5.19
CA GLU A 226 17.94 8.47 -4.49
C GLU A 226 16.70 8.71 -3.62
N ALA A 227 15.51 8.45 -4.17
CA ALA A 227 14.25 8.64 -3.45
C ALA A 227 14.11 7.69 -2.26
N ILE A 228 14.57 6.45 -2.41
CA ILE A 228 14.58 5.45 -1.33
C ILE A 228 15.54 5.87 -0.22
N LEU A 229 16.76 6.28 -0.57
CA LEU A 229 17.77 6.69 0.41
C LEU A 229 17.34 7.95 1.17
N ASP A 230 16.79 8.93 0.45
CA ASP A 230 16.22 10.13 1.06
C ASP A 230 15.09 9.79 2.05
N ALA A 231 14.14 8.94 1.64
CA ALA A 231 13.05 8.53 2.52
C ALA A 231 13.54 7.74 3.75
N CYS A 232 14.57 6.90 3.60
CA CYS A 232 15.20 6.21 4.73
C CYS A 232 15.84 7.22 5.69
N CYS A 233 16.63 8.16 5.18
CA CYS A 233 17.27 9.22 5.98
C CYS A 233 16.26 10.05 6.78
N ARG A 234 15.14 10.44 6.15
CA ARG A 234 14.06 11.21 6.80
C ARG A 234 13.34 10.43 7.89
N ASN A 235 13.38 9.09 7.84
CA ASN A 235 12.72 8.21 8.82
C ASN A 235 13.67 7.61 9.87
N LEU A 236 14.99 7.80 9.76
CA LEU A 236 15.93 7.44 10.82
C LEU A 236 15.63 8.10 12.18
N PRO A 237 15.25 9.39 12.28
CA PRO A 237 14.86 9.99 13.56
C PRO A 237 13.41 9.67 13.98
N ALA A 238 12.80 8.60 13.44
CA ALA A 238 11.42 8.22 13.81
C ALA A 238 11.29 7.80 15.28
N SER A 239 10.05 7.74 15.76
CA SER A 239 9.68 7.23 17.09
C SER A 239 10.29 5.86 17.37
N ASP A 240 10.65 5.60 18.63
CA ASP A 240 11.18 4.30 19.11
C ASP A 240 10.30 3.12 18.68
N GLU A 241 8.99 3.33 18.53
CA GLU A 241 8.01 2.32 18.09
C GLU A 241 8.29 1.81 16.66
N LEU A 242 8.81 2.66 15.77
CA LEU A 242 9.09 2.30 14.38
C LEU A 242 10.51 1.79 14.18
N TRP A 243 11.36 1.85 15.20
CA TRP A 243 12.79 1.57 15.08
C TRP A 243 13.10 0.20 14.44
N PRO A 244 12.44 -0.91 14.80
CA PRO A 244 12.69 -2.21 14.17
C PRO A 244 12.40 -2.18 12.65
N CYS A 245 11.26 -1.58 12.25
CA CYS A 245 10.86 -1.47 10.86
C CYS A 245 11.77 -0.54 10.06
N VAL A 246 12.15 0.61 10.64
CA VAL A 246 13.04 1.60 10.02
C VAL A 246 14.41 0.99 9.74
N VAL A 247 14.98 0.27 10.71
CA VAL A 247 16.29 -0.35 10.53
C VAL A 247 16.23 -1.45 9.48
N GLU A 248 15.22 -2.33 9.54
CA GLU A 248 15.08 -3.42 8.56
C GLU A 248 14.94 -2.86 7.14
N VAL A 249 14.01 -1.92 6.92
CA VAL A 249 13.76 -1.38 5.59
C VAL A 249 14.97 -0.60 5.08
N SER A 250 15.62 0.21 5.92
CA SER A 250 16.78 1.01 5.51
C SER A 250 17.95 0.14 5.10
N VAL A 251 18.27 -0.90 5.89
CA VAL A 251 19.37 -1.82 5.57
C VAL A 251 19.06 -2.61 4.30
N LEU A 252 17.84 -3.16 4.19
CA LEU A 252 17.44 -3.94 3.03
C LEU A 252 17.50 -3.09 1.75
N MET A 253 16.89 -1.91 1.79
CA MET A 253 16.88 -0.98 0.65
C MET A 253 18.29 -0.55 0.26
N LEU A 254 19.14 -0.21 1.23
CA LEU A 254 20.54 0.14 0.99
C LEU A 254 21.29 -1.01 0.30
N VAL A 255 21.12 -2.25 0.77
CA VAL A 255 21.75 -3.43 0.17
C VAL A 255 21.24 -3.67 -1.26
N CYS A 256 19.94 -3.47 -1.51
CA CYS A 256 19.36 -3.60 -2.83
C CYS A 256 19.88 -2.53 -3.80
N THR A 257 20.02 -1.28 -3.38
CA THR A 257 20.40 -0.17 -4.28
C THR A 257 21.91 -0.02 -4.41
N GLN A 258 22.65 -0.07 -3.30
CA GLN A 258 24.11 0.16 -3.25
C GLN A 258 24.92 -1.10 -3.59
N ARG A 259 24.64 -1.78 -4.71
CA ARG A 259 25.32 -3.02 -5.16
C ARG A 259 26.87 -2.95 -5.20
N LYS A 260 27.47 -1.77 -5.04
CA LYS A 260 28.91 -1.56 -4.96
C LYS A 260 29.36 -1.65 -3.51
N ASN A 261 30.40 -2.44 -3.25
CA ASN A 261 31.06 -2.44 -1.96
C ASN A 261 31.46 -0.98 -1.61
N PRO A 262 30.97 -0.37 -0.52
CA PRO A 262 31.33 1.00 -0.16
C PRO A 262 32.84 1.17 0.10
N ARG A 263 33.57 0.06 0.31
CA ARG A 263 35.05 0.04 0.38
C ARG A 263 35.76 -0.11 -0.97
N SER A 264 35.04 -0.35 -2.07
CA SER A 264 35.64 -0.55 -3.41
C SER A 264 35.96 0.74 -4.16
N SER A 265 35.59 1.91 -3.60
CA SER A 265 35.81 3.23 -4.22
C SER A 265 36.88 4.07 -3.52
N CYS A 266 37.65 3.52 -2.57
CA CYS A 266 38.72 4.24 -1.86
C CYS A 266 40.09 3.59 -2.08
N SER A 267 40.43 3.31 -3.34
CA SER A 267 41.77 2.86 -3.72
C SER A 267 42.21 3.31 -5.11
N SER A 268 41.71 4.45 -5.57
CA SER A 268 42.16 5.07 -6.81
C SER A 268 41.99 6.58 -6.74
N GLU A 269 42.74 7.21 -5.83
CA GLU A 269 43.25 8.60 -5.91
C GLU A 269 44.17 8.91 -4.70
N LEU A 270 45.11 8.02 -4.44
CA LEU A 270 46.36 8.37 -3.76
C LEU A 270 47.48 7.89 -4.67
N SER A 271 47.86 8.76 -5.61
CA SER A 271 49.17 8.69 -6.22
C SER A 271 50.21 8.80 -5.11
N PHE A 272 50.70 7.65 -4.63
CA PHE A 272 52.03 7.57 -4.03
C PHE A 272 53.05 7.75 -5.16
N GLU A 273 53.14 8.97 -5.68
CA GLU A 273 54.34 9.44 -6.36
C GLU A 273 55.38 9.75 -5.29
N GLY A 274 56.42 8.94 -5.26
CA GLY A 274 57.60 9.18 -4.44
C GLY A 274 57.81 8.12 -3.37
N LEU A 275 58.37 6.98 -3.78
CA LEU A 275 59.47 6.30 -3.06
C LEU A 275 60.01 5.12 -3.89
N THR A 276 60.57 5.45 -5.05
CA THR A 276 61.62 4.69 -5.76
C THR A 276 62.28 5.72 -6.65
N LYS A 277 63.46 6.25 -6.36
CA LYS A 277 64.76 5.59 -6.36
C LYS A 277 65.83 6.58 -5.88
N TYR A 278 67.00 6.03 -5.55
CA TYR A 278 68.33 6.61 -5.86
C TYR A 278 68.33 7.85 -6.74
#